data_AF-A0A961PNP0-F1
#
_entry.id   AF-A0A961PNP0-F1
#
_cell.length_a   1.000
_cell.length_b   1.000
_cell.length_c   1.000
_cell.angle_alpha   90.00
_cell.angle_beta   90.00
_cell.angle_gamma   90.00
#
_symmetry.space_group_name_H-M   'P 1'
#
loop_
_entity.id
_entity.type
_entity.pdbx_description
1 polymer ?
#
loop_
_entity_poly.entity_id
_entity_poly.type
_entity_poly.pdbx_seq_one_letter_code
_entity_poly.pdbx_strand_id
1 'polypeptide(L)'
;MPHYRSRRSTHGRNMAGARGLWRATGMTDSDFGKPIIAVVNSFTQFVPGHVHLKDLGQMVAREIEAAGGVAKEFNTIAVDDGI
;
A
#
# COMPACT_ATOMS: atom_id res chain seq x y z
N MET A 1 22.02 -9.24 5.73
CA MET A 1 20.95 -8.32 6.16
C MET A 1 19.65 -9.10 6.37
N PRO A 2 18.78 -8.69 7.31
CA PRO A 2 17.48 -9.33 7.51
C PRO A 2 16.59 -9.21 6.28
N HIS A 3 15.69 -10.16 6.08
CA HIS A 3 14.68 -10.08 5.03
C HIS A 3 13.54 -9.12 5.41
N TYR A 4 12.95 -8.45 4.42
CA TYR A 4 11.74 -7.64 4.61
C TYR A 4 10.54 -8.50 5.03
N ARG A 5 9.61 -7.90 5.78
CA ARG A 5 8.34 -8.55 6.19
C ARG A 5 7.51 -9.00 4.99
N SER A 6 7.56 -8.28 3.86
CA SER A 6 6.90 -8.64 2.60
C SER A 6 7.28 -10.04 2.09
N ARG A 7 8.46 -10.57 2.47
CA ARG A 7 8.91 -11.91 2.10
C ARG A 7 7.92 -13.01 2.52
N ARG A 8 7.17 -12.80 3.61
CA ARG A 8 6.20 -13.77 4.16
C ARG A 8 5.08 -14.13 3.19
N SER A 9 4.67 -13.21 2.31
CA SER A 9 3.60 -13.43 1.33
C SER A 9 4.08 -13.46 -0.13
N THR A 10 5.35 -13.14 -0.38
CA THR A 10 5.91 -13.04 -1.73
C THR A 10 6.84 -14.18 -2.09
N HIS A 11 7.36 -14.95 -1.12
CA HIS A 11 8.40 -15.97 -1.37
C HIS A 11 7.99 -17.39 -0.96
N GLY A 12 8.62 -18.38 -1.61
CA GLY A 12 8.44 -19.80 -1.33
C GLY A 12 7.29 -20.45 -2.10
N ARG A 13 7.36 -21.77 -2.27
CA ARG A 13 6.37 -22.56 -3.02
C ARG A 13 4.97 -22.42 -2.44
N ASN A 14 4.83 -22.45 -1.11
CA ASN A 14 3.54 -22.41 -0.43
C ASN A 14 2.81 -21.06 -0.54
N MET A 15 3.53 -19.99 -0.89
CA MET A 15 2.93 -18.65 -1.07
C MET A 15 2.55 -18.35 -2.53
N ALA A 16 2.39 -19.37 -3.37
CA ALA A 16 1.95 -19.18 -4.76
C ALA A 16 0.58 -18.48 -4.87
N GLY A 17 -0.38 -18.86 -4.01
CA GLY A 17 -1.70 -18.22 -3.98
C GLY A 17 -1.63 -16.73 -3.62
N ALA A 18 -0.84 -16.39 -2.60
CA ALA A 18 -0.63 -14.99 -2.21
C ALA A 18 0.03 -14.16 -3.33
N ARG A 19 1.01 -14.73 -4.05
CA ARG A 19 1.56 -14.07 -5.24
C ARG A 19 0.52 -13.87 -6.34
N GLY A 20 -0.41 -14.81 -6.52
CA GLY A 20 -1.54 -14.67 -7.44
C GLY A 20 -2.41 -13.46 -7.10
N LEU A 21 -2.75 -13.28 -5.82
CA LEU A 21 -3.50 -12.12 -5.33
C LEU A 21 -2.72 -10.82 -5.52
N TRP A 22 -1.41 -10.82 -5.24
CA TRP A 22 -0.57 -9.64 -5.48
C TRP A 22 -0.57 -9.21 -6.95
N ARG A 23 -0.53 -10.16 -7.89
CA ARG A 23 -0.67 -9.87 -9.33
C ARG A 23 -2.03 -9.29 -9.69
N ALA A 24 -3.10 -9.79 -9.08
CA ALA A 24 -4.44 -9.23 -9.27
C ALA A 24 -4.52 -7.76 -8.81
N THR A 25 -3.65 -7.32 -7.88
CA THR A 25 -3.49 -5.91 -7.48
C THR A 25 -2.50 -5.10 -8.32
N GLY A 26 -2.07 -5.64 -9.48
CA GLY A 26 -1.18 -4.98 -10.43
C GLY A 26 0.32 -5.23 -10.24
N MET A 27 0.75 -6.09 -9.30
CA MET A 27 2.18 -6.42 -9.18
C MET A 27 2.66 -7.31 -10.34
N THR A 28 3.85 -7.02 -10.84
CA THR A 28 4.55 -7.80 -11.87
C THR A 28 5.62 -8.71 -11.26
N ASP A 29 6.26 -9.53 -12.09
CA ASP A 29 7.43 -10.33 -11.66
C ASP A 29 8.55 -9.49 -11.10
N SER A 30 8.78 -8.32 -11.71
CA SER A 30 9.85 -7.40 -11.31
C SER A 30 9.63 -6.77 -9.93
N ASP A 31 8.41 -6.85 -9.40
CA ASP A 31 8.06 -6.27 -8.11
C ASP A 31 8.34 -7.22 -6.93
N PHE A 32 8.45 -8.53 -7.18
CA PHE A 32 8.77 -9.48 -6.14
C PHE A 32 10.24 -9.35 -5.72
N GLY A 33 10.45 -9.01 -4.46
CA GLY A 33 11.77 -8.72 -3.88
C GLY A 33 11.93 -7.26 -3.47
N LYS A 34 11.16 -6.34 -4.07
CA LYS A 34 11.07 -4.95 -3.62
C LYS A 34 10.39 -4.86 -2.24
N PRO A 35 10.70 -3.81 -1.45
CA PRO A 35 9.94 -3.53 -0.24
C PRO A 35 8.50 -3.13 -0.60
N ILE A 36 7.52 -3.74 0.07
CA ILE A 36 6.11 -3.31 -0.03
C ILE A 36 5.87 -2.30 1.09
N ILE A 37 5.46 -1.09 0.71
CA ILE A 37 5.20 0.03 1.62
C ILE A 37 3.70 0.32 1.62
N ALA A 38 3.11 0.20 2.79
CA ALA A 38 1.71 0.56 2.98
C ALA A 38 1.59 2.08 3.17
N VAL A 39 0.74 2.73 2.38
CA VAL A 39 0.35 4.12 2.58
C VAL A 39 -0.96 4.10 3.36
N VAL A 40 -0.93 4.56 4.61
CA VAL A 40 -2.11 4.53 5.50
C VAL A 40 -2.55 5.95 5.75
N ASN A 41 -3.80 6.26 5.42
CA ASN A 41 -4.42 7.54 5.73
C ASN A 41 -5.87 7.35 6.16
N SER A 42 -6.55 8.45 6.44
CA SER A 42 -7.92 8.46 6.96
C SER A 42 -8.86 9.26 6.05
N PHE A 43 -8.63 9.19 4.72
CA PHE A 43 -9.53 9.79 3.74
C PHE A 43 -10.97 9.33 3.99
N THR A 44 -11.85 10.31 4.16
CA THR A 44 -13.29 10.15 4.27
C THR A 44 -13.97 11.43 3.81
N GLN A 45 -15.18 11.31 3.28
CA GLN A 45 -16.00 12.47 2.91
C GLN A 45 -16.76 13.06 4.10
N PHE A 46 -16.76 12.38 5.26
CA PHE A 46 -17.42 12.83 6.48
C PHE A 46 -16.64 13.88 7.28
N VAL A 47 -15.33 14.01 7.03
CA VAL A 47 -14.44 14.91 7.77
C VAL A 47 -13.84 15.90 6.76
N PRO A 48 -14.22 17.18 6.73
CA PRO A 48 -13.73 18.17 5.76
C PRO A 48 -12.20 18.26 5.76
N GLY A 49 -11.60 18.15 6.95
CA GLY A 49 -10.15 18.13 7.13
C GLY A 49 -9.44 16.93 6.51
N HIS A 50 -10.14 15.87 6.09
CA HIS A 50 -9.52 14.64 5.58
C HIS A 50 -9.77 14.39 4.09
N VAL A 51 -10.63 15.18 3.44
CA VAL A 51 -10.99 14.96 2.02
C VAL A 51 -9.77 15.02 1.11
N HIS A 52 -8.80 15.89 1.42
CA HIS A 52 -7.57 16.08 0.65
C HIS A 52 -6.62 14.87 0.70
N LEU A 53 -6.81 13.94 1.65
CA LEU A 53 -5.94 12.77 1.80
C LEU A 53 -6.06 11.80 0.62
N LYS A 54 -7.15 11.83 -0.15
CA LYS A 54 -7.32 11.03 -1.37
C LYS A 54 -6.20 11.27 -2.37
N ASP A 55 -5.92 12.53 -2.67
CA ASP A 55 -4.92 12.90 -3.68
C ASP A 55 -3.50 12.82 -3.10
N LEU A 56 -3.36 13.12 -1.81
CA LEU A 56 -2.07 13.02 -1.11
C LEU A 56 -1.58 11.58 -1.00
N GLY A 57 -2.45 10.62 -0.67
CA GLY A 57 -2.11 9.19 -0.61
C GLY A 57 -1.56 8.68 -1.95
N GLN A 58 -2.21 9.07 -3.04
CA GLN A 58 -1.77 8.75 -4.40
C GLN A 58 -0.46 9.45 -4.78
N MET A 59 -0.22 10.67 -4.31
CA MET A 59 1.07 11.35 -4.50
C MET A 59 2.21 10.59 -3.81
N VAL A 60 2.03 10.22 -2.55
CA VAL A 60 3.02 9.45 -1.79
C VAL A 60 3.27 8.07 -2.44
N ALA A 61 2.22 7.41 -2.94
CA ALA A 61 2.34 6.13 -3.63
C ALA A 61 3.26 6.22 -4.87
N ARG A 62 3.12 7.29 -5.67
CA ARG A 62 3.97 7.51 -6.86
C ARG A 62 5.44 7.70 -6.50
N GLU A 63 5.73 8.44 -5.43
CA GLU A 63 7.12 8.65 -4.99
C GLU A 63 7.77 7.36 -4.46
N ILE A 64 6.99 6.52 -3.77
CA ILE A 64 7.46 5.18 -3.34
C ILE A 64 7.83 4.32 -4.56
N GLU A 65 6.98 4.32 -5.59
CA GLU A 65 7.23 3.57 -6.83
C GLU A 65 8.46 4.11 -7.58
N ALA A 66 8.61 5.44 -7.66
CA ALA A 66 9.78 6.09 -8.26
C ALA A 66 11.09 5.75 -7.51
N ALA A 67 11.03 5.58 -6.18
CA ALA A 67 12.14 5.14 -5.35
C ALA A 67 12.42 3.62 -5.42
N GLY A 68 11.67 2.86 -6.24
CA GLY A 68 11.86 1.42 -6.43
C GLY A 68 11.14 0.53 -5.39
N GLY A 69 10.18 1.09 -4.66
CA GLY A 69 9.27 0.35 -3.78
C GLY A 69 7.99 -0.09 -4.49
N VAL A 70 7.14 -0.82 -3.77
CA VAL A 70 5.77 -1.15 -4.18
C VAL A 70 4.81 -0.48 -3.20
N ALA A 71 4.02 0.48 -3.67
CA ALA A 71 3.04 1.17 -2.85
C ALA A 71 1.71 0.40 -2.81
N LYS A 72 1.09 0.31 -1.62
CA LYS A 72 -0.29 -0.16 -1.44
C LYS A 72 -1.01 0.73 -0.43
N GLU A 73 -1.99 1.48 -0.92
CA GLU A 73 -2.79 2.38 -0.08
C GLU A 73 -3.98 1.64 0.54
N PHE A 74 -4.25 1.91 1.81
CA PHE A 74 -5.51 1.56 2.46
C PHE A 74 -5.84 2.59 3.55
N ASN A 75 -7.10 2.61 3.98
CA ASN A 75 -7.60 3.64 4.89
C ASN A 75 -7.89 3.10 6.29
N THR A 76 -7.76 3.99 7.28
CA THR A 76 -8.32 3.86 8.62
C THR A 76 -9.48 4.83 8.81
N ILE A 77 -10.25 4.65 9.88
CA ILE A 77 -11.38 5.53 10.21
C ILE A 77 -10.94 6.92 10.69
N ALA A 78 -11.84 7.88 10.57
CA ALA A 78 -11.76 9.19 11.21
C ALA A 78 -13.16 9.66 11.63
N VAL A 79 -13.18 10.54 12.63
CA VAL A 79 -14.38 11.20 13.17
C VAL A 79 -14.14 12.71 13.08
N ASP A 80 -15.20 13.47 12.84
CA ASP A 80 -15.18 14.93 12.88
C ASP A 80 -15.67 15.38 14.25
N ASP A 81 -14.84 16.05 15.05
CA ASP A 81 -15.28 16.55 16.36
C ASP A 81 -16.24 17.75 16.24
N GLY A 82 -16.39 18.33 15.06
CA GLY A 82 -17.30 19.44 14.78
C GLY A 82 -18.72 19.04 14.35
N ILE A 83 -18.96 17.74 14.08
CA ILE A 83 -20.25 17.17 13.64
C ILE A 83 -20.64 16.02 14.57
#